data_AF-A0A158M5F4-F1
#
_entry.id   AF-A0A158M5F4-F1
#
_cell.length_a   1.000
_cell.length_b   1.000
_cell.length_c   1.000
_cell.angle_alpha   90.00
_cell.angle_beta   90.00
_cell.angle_gamma   90.00
#
_symmetry.space_group_name_H-M   'P 1'
#
loop_
_entity.id
_entity.type
_entity.pdbx_description
1 polymer ?
#
loop_
_entity_poly.entity_id
_entity_poly.type
_entity_poly.pdbx_seq_one_letter_code
_entity_poly.pdbx_strand_id
1 'polypeptide(L)'
;MQAILTPSTTAAQPLDRHAVYRKIALHIMPFLMLCYVAAYLDRINIGFAKLHMLNDLGFSDAIYGLGAGLFFIGYLIFEVPSNLLMMRIGAKKTISRIMILWGFISAAFAFVETPTQFYVLRFLLGAAEAGFYPGVILYLTYWFPTNKRAKMVALFVGAVPLSGMIGAPLSGAIIGLGHGAHGLSGWQWMFLIEAVPSLILGLLCLKFLADTPAKAGWLSAAERQLVQDELQAEKALTQHDKSTGSLAATLRDRRVWKMTMICFCSAICSYGVSFWLPTLVQQLNVGDVMHVGLYTAVPFTAAFVIMYLIGRSSDRMRERRWHLVGPFSCVCVGLIGSVIFHDSMGLALLSLTVAAVGAYSTTSMLFTIPGLFLSGVGMAAGVAMINCFGGLGGFVSPYVVGLVKDMTGSTDNGVIFIATIALVGAALTLTLPKKLVNR
;
A
#
# COMPACT_ATOMS: atom_id res chain seq x y z
N MET A 1 17.66 -59.83 -43.16
CA MET A 1 17.18 -58.43 -43.10
C MET A 1 16.40 -58.25 -41.80
N GLN A 2 17.09 -57.97 -40.69
CA GLN A 2 16.46 -57.59 -39.42
C GLN A 2 16.73 -56.11 -39.20
N ALA A 3 15.69 -55.30 -39.31
CA ALA A 3 15.76 -53.88 -39.07
C ALA A 3 15.93 -53.64 -37.58
N ILE A 4 17.07 -53.06 -37.20
CA ILE A 4 17.33 -52.56 -35.86
C ILE A 4 16.48 -51.29 -35.70
N LEU A 5 15.36 -51.40 -34.98
CA LEU A 5 14.58 -50.25 -34.54
C LEU A 5 15.34 -49.58 -33.38
N THR A 6 16.09 -48.53 -33.69
CA THR A 6 16.58 -47.59 -32.68
C THR A 6 15.39 -46.89 -32.03
N PRO A 7 15.27 -46.85 -30.70
CA PRO A 7 14.23 -46.08 -30.05
C PRO A 7 14.50 -44.60 -30.31
N SER A 8 13.58 -43.96 -31.01
CA SER A 8 13.52 -42.50 -31.13
C SER A 8 13.27 -41.93 -29.74
N THR A 9 14.34 -41.51 -29.06
CA THR A 9 14.23 -40.58 -27.93
C THR A 9 13.61 -39.30 -28.46
N THR A 10 12.30 -39.17 -28.29
CA THR A 10 11.58 -37.91 -28.43
C THR A 10 12.24 -36.93 -27.46
N ALA A 11 13.14 -36.10 -27.97
CA ALA A 11 13.71 -35.00 -27.21
C ALA A 11 12.53 -34.16 -26.70
N ALA A 12 12.30 -34.19 -25.38
CA ALA A 12 11.26 -33.39 -24.76
C ALA A 12 11.49 -31.94 -25.19
N GLN A 13 10.48 -31.33 -25.82
CA GLN A 13 10.59 -29.94 -26.25
C GLN A 13 10.98 -29.07 -25.04
N PRO A 14 11.97 -28.17 -25.18
CA PRO A 14 12.38 -27.31 -24.07
C PRO A 14 11.18 -26.52 -23.60
N LEU A 15 10.88 -26.62 -22.30
CA LEU A 15 9.80 -25.88 -21.66
C LEU A 15 9.96 -24.38 -21.92
N ASP A 16 8.91 -23.74 -22.41
CA ASP A 16 8.89 -22.28 -22.57
C ASP A 16 8.85 -21.60 -21.19
N ARG A 17 10.00 -21.04 -20.79
CA ARG A 17 10.16 -20.30 -19.53
C ARG A 17 9.12 -19.17 -19.41
N HIS A 18 8.80 -18.47 -20.50
CA HIS A 18 7.85 -17.37 -20.46
C HIS A 18 6.44 -17.86 -20.15
N ALA A 19 6.01 -18.98 -20.76
CA ALA A 19 4.74 -19.62 -20.46
C ALA A 19 4.65 -20.07 -18.99
N VAL A 20 5.71 -20.67 -18.43
CA VAL A 20 5.74 -21.12 -17.02
C VAL A 20 5.60 -19.94 -16.07
N TYR A 21 6.38 -18.87 -16.21
CA TYR A 21 6.23 -17.70 -15.35
C TYR A 21 4.92 -16.95 -15.55
N ARG A 22 4.35 -16.96 -16.77
CA ARG A 22 3.01 -16.41 -17.00
C ARG A 22 1.95 -17.22 -16.25
N LYS A 23 2.04 -18.55 -16.26
CA LYS A 23 1.17 -19.45 -15.48
C LYS A 23 1.28 -19.17 -13.99
N ILE A 24 2.51 -19.02 -13.46
CA ILE A 24 2.75 -18.66 -12.06
C ILE A 24 2.13 -17.30 -11.72
N ALA A 25 2.38 -16.28 -12.56
CA ALA A 25 1.86 -14.94 -12.35
C ALA A 25 0.32 -14.91 -12.36
N LEU A 26 -0.32 -15.59 -13.31
CA LEU A 26 -1.78 -15.66 -13.40
C LEU A 26 -2.42 -16.44 -12.24
N HIS A 27 -1.70 -17.37 -11.63
CA HIS A 27 -2.18 -18.11 -10.47
C HIS A 27 -2.02 -17.32 -9.16
N ILE A 28 -0.86 -16.68 -8.96
CA ILE A 28 -0.49 -16.07 -7.68
C ILE A 28 -0.91 -14.60 -7.60
N MET A 29 -0.67 -13.81 -8.65
CA MET A 29 -0.80 -12.34 -8.56
C MET A 29 -2.24 -11.87 -8.36
N PRO A 30 -3.27 -12.38 -9.07
CA PRO A 30 -4.64 -11.93 -8.84
C PRO A 30 -5.09 -12.14 -7.41
N PHE A 31 -4.74 -13.29 -6.81
CA PHE A 31 -5.08 -13.61 -5.43
C PHE A 31 -4.38 -12.66 -4.44
N LEU A 32 -3.08 -12.43 -4.60
CA LEU A 32 -2.34 -11.50 -3.75
C LEU A 32 -2.83 -10.06 -3.89
N MET A 33 -3.13 -9.62 -5.13
CA MET A 33 -3.73 -8.31 -5.38
C MET A 33 -5.08 -8.17 -4.69
N LEU A 34 -5.94 -9.19 -4.76
CA LEU A 34 -7.23 -9.17 -4.06
C LEU A 34 -7.06 -9.08 -2.54
N CYS A 35 -6.10 -9.82 -1.98
CA CYS A 35 -5.76 -9.72 -0.56
C CYS A 35 -5.27 -8.31 -0.18
N TYR A 36 -4.51 -7.65 -1.06
CA TYR A 36 -4.00 -6.31 -0.80
C TYR A 36 -5.03 -5.20 -1.04
N VAL A 37 -5.96 -5.41 -1.99
CA VAL A 37 -7.15 -4.56 -2.13
C VAL A 37 -7.95 -4.59 -0.84
N ALA A 38 -8.23 -5.78 -0.30
CA ALA A 38 -8.89 -5.90 1.01
C ALA A 38 -8.08 -5.18 2.10
N ALA A 39 -6.76 -5.43 2.16
CA ALA A 39 -5.87 -4.81 3.16
C ALA A 39 -5.97 -3.29 3.18
N TYR A 40 -5.92 -2.65 2.01
CA TYR A 40 -6.02 -1.21 1.93
C TYR A 40 -7.44 -0.69 2.10
N LEU A 41 -8.46 -1.49 1.76
CA LEU A 41 -9.85 -1.14 1.97
C LEU A 41 -10.13 -0.97 3.47
N ASP A 42 -9.81 -1.94 4.33
CA ASP A 42 -9.98 -1.78 5.79
C ASP A 42 -9.08 -0.68 6.38
N ARG A 43 -7.95 -0.37 5.72
CA ARG A 43 -7.11 0.75 6.18
C ARG A 43 -7.81 2.09 6.01
N ILE A 44 -8.43 2.32 4.86
CA ILE A 44 -9.00 3.63 4.50
C ILE A 44 -10.49 3.76 4.83
N ASN A 45 -11.22 2.65 5.03
CA ASN A 45 -12.66 2.65 5.28
C ASN A 45 -13.06 3.53 6.48
N ILE A 46 -12.18 3.66 7.45
CA ILE A 46 -12.41 4.49 8.62
C ILE A 46 -12.57 5.99 8.29
N GLY A 47 -12.06 6.45 7.15
CA GLY A 47 -12.36 7.79 6.61
C GLY A 47 -13.85 7.96 6.26
N PHE A 48 -14.51 6.89 5.81
CA PHE A 48 -15.96 6.85 5.59
C PHE A 48 -16.73 6.64 6.90
N ALA A 49 -16.29 5.71 7.76
CA ALA A 49 -16.93 5.49 9.07
C ALA A 49 -17.04 6.80 9.86
N LYS A 50 -15.97 7.60 9.84
CA LYS A 50 -15.87 8.89 10.50
C LYS A 50 -17.07 9.81 10.25
N LEU A 51 -17.64 9.81 9.05
CA LEU A 51 -18.72 10.72 8.65
C LEU A 51 -19.95 10.62 9.55
N HIS A 52 -20.18 9.45 10.15
CA HIS A 52 -21.27 9.21 11.10
C HIS A 52 -20.75 8.82 12.49
N MET A 53 -19.71 7.98 12.57
CA MET A 53 -19.17 7.42 13.81
C MET A 53 -18.76 8.49 14.83
N LEU A 54 -18.23 9.64 14.40
CA LEU A 54 -17.83 10.68 15.35
C LEU A 54 -19.03 11.30 16.07
N ASN A 55 -20.13 11.52 15.35
CA ASN A 55 -21.35 12.06 15.94
C ASN A 55 -22.01 11.02 16.86
N ASP A 56 -22.09 9.76 16.42
CA ASP A 56 -22.68 8.66 17.20
C ASP A 56 -21.95 8.41 18.52
N LEU A 57 -20.62 8.56 18.53
CA LEU A 57 -19.77 8.28 19.69
C LEU A 57 -19.34 9.53 20.47
N GLY A 58 -19.69 10.73 19.98
CA GLY A 58 -19.22 12.00 20.55
C GLY A 58 -17.70 12.19 20.48
N PHE A 59 -17.04 11.66 19.44
CA PHE A 59 -15.59 11.77 19.25
C PHE A 59 -15.21 13.06 18.53
N SER A 60 -14.08 13.65 18.91
CA SER A 60 -13.48 14.78 18.19
C SER A 60 -12.63 14.33 17.00
N ASP A 61 -12.24 15.27 16.14
CA ASP A 61 -11.35 14.99 15.00
C ASP A 61 -9.93 14.63 15.48
N ALA A 62 -9.46 15.15 16.61
CA ALA A 62 -8.20 14.72 17.23
C ALA A 62 -8.27 13.28 17.76
N ILE A 63 -9.41 12.85 18.33
CA ILE A 63 -9.61 11.45 18.73
C ILE A 63 -9.52 10.55 17.51
N TYR A 64 -10.24 10.89 16.44
CA TYR A 64 -10.14 10.19 15.16
C TYR A 64 -8.70 10.13 14.65
N GLY A 65 -8.03 11.28 14.62
CA GLY A 65 -6.69 11.44 14.09
C GLY A 65 -5.63 10.62 14.83
N LEU A 66 -5.67 10.63 16.17
CA LEU A 66 -4.79 9.82 17.00
C LEU A 66 -5.01 8.33 16.77
N GLY A 67 -6.27 7.88 16.75
CA GLY A 67 -6.58 6.47 16.47
C GLY A 67 -6.15 6.04 15.07
N ALA A 68 -6.39 6.87 14.05
CA ALA A 68 -5.89 6.63 12.69
C ALA A 68 -4.35 6.53 12.65
N GLY A 69 -3.66 7.34 13.43
CA GLY A 69 -2.21 7.27 13.54
C GLY A 69 -1.70 6.02 14.27
N LEU A 70 -2.35 5.60 15.37
CA LEU A 70 -1.91 4.48 16.22
C LEU A 70 -1.78 3.15 15.46
N PHE A 71 -2.54 2.99 14.37
CA PHE A 71 -2.37 1.90 13.42
C PHE A 71 -0.91 1.74 12.96
N PHE A 72 -0.25 2.84 12.59
CA PHE A 72 1.13 2.80 12.10
C PHE A 72 2.14 2.44 13.18
N ILE A 73 1.87 2.80 14.43
CA ILE A 73 2.73 2.43 15.57
C ILE A 73 2.68 0.92 15.80
N GLY A 74 1.48 0.34 15.83
CA GLY A 74 1.31 -1.12 15.91
C GLY A 74 1.97 -1.84 14.74
N TYR A 75 1.76 -1.33 13.52
CA TYR A 75 2.36 -1.88 12.30
C TYR A 75 3.89 -1.91 12.38
N LEU A 76 4.53 -0.79 12.74
CA LEU A 76 5.98 -0.66 12.80
C LEU A 76 6.63 -1.59 13.85
N ILE A 77 6.04 -1.69 15.04
CA ILE A 77 6.58 -2.52 16.13
C ILE A 77 6.55 -4.01 15.75
N PHE A 78 5.47 -4.46 15.11
CA PHE A 78 5.26 -5.88 14.81
C PHE A 78 5.70 -6.31 13.41
N GLU A 79 6.13 -5.38 12.54
CA GLU A 79 6.56 -5.70 11.17
C GLU A 79 7.74 -6.68 11.13
N VAL A 80 8.79 -6.41 11.91
CA VAL A 80 9.98 -7.29 11.97
C VAL A 80 9.64 -8.64 12.62
N PRO A 81 9.03 -8.70 13.83
CA PRO A 81 8.63 -9.98 14.44
C PRO A 81 7.74 -10.84 13.53
N SER A 82 6.76 -10.24 12.86
CA SER A 82 5.83 -10.95 11.98
C SER A 82 6.54 -11.61 10.79
N ASN A 83 7.49 -10.91 10.16
CA ASN A 83 8.29 -11.46 9.05
C ASN A 83 9.31 -12.51 9.51
N LEU A 84 9.90 -12.36 10.71
CA LEU A 84 10.75 -13.40 11.29
C LEU A 84 9.95 -14.70 11.52
N LEU A 85 8.71 -14.58 11.99
CA LEU A 85 7.80 -15.71 12.14
C LEU A 85 7.47 -16.34 10.79
N MET A 86 7.33 -15.54 9.72
CA MET A 86 7.09 -16.04 8.36
C MET A 86 8.18 -16.99 7.87
N MET A 87 9.45 -16.70 8.17
CA MET A 87 10.56 -17.60 7.82
C MET A 87 10.48 -18.95 8.54
N ARG A 88 9.80 -19.02 9.70
CA ARG A 88 9.64 -20.26 10.48
C ARG A 88 8.42 -21.07 10.07
N ILE A 89 7.26 -20.43 9.90
CA ILE A 89 5.99 -21.14 9.67
C ILE A 89 5.55 -21.16 8.19
N GLY A 90 6.25 -20.43 7.32
CA GLY A 90 5.93 -20.30 5.90
C GLY A 90 5.04 -19.09 5.59
N ALA A 91 5.10 -18.66 4.33
CA ALA A 91 4.33 -17.53 3.81
C ALA A 91 2.82 -17.77 3.90
N LYS A 92 2.39 -18.98 3.53
CA LYS A 92 0.99 -19.39 3.48
C LYS A 92 0.28 -19.23 4.82
N LYS A 93 0.88 -19.78 5.88
CA LYS A 93 0.32 -19.71 7.24
C LYS A 93 0.38 -18.30 7.81
N THR A 94 1.43 -17.54 7.47
CA THR A 94 1.60 -16.17 7.94
C THR A 94 0.57 -15.22 7.33
N ILE A 95 0.43 -15.22 6.01
CA ILE A 95 -0.55 -14.38 5.31
C ILE A 95 -1.97 -14.74 5.78
N SER A 96 -2.28 -16.02 5.89
CA SER A 96 -3.57 -16.49 6.44
C SER A 96 -3.83 -15.98 7.86
N ARG A 97 -2.86 -16.14 8.77
CA ARG A 97 -2.95 -15.65 10.16
C ARG A 97 -3.20 -14.15 10.21
N ILE A 98 -2.43 -13.38 9.44
CA ILE A 98 -2.58 -11.93 9.37
C ILE A 98 -4.00 -11.59 8.97
N MET A 99 -4.48 -12.15 7.85
CA MET A 99 -5.80 -11.80 7.32
C MET A 99 -6.94 -12.18 8.26
N ILE A 100 -6.84 -13.33 8.94
CA ILE A 100 -7.86 -13.78 9.89
C ILE A 100 -7.88 -12.91 11.14
N LEU A 101 -6.72 -12.67 11.77
CA LEU A 101 -6.64 -11.82 12.97
C LEU A 101 -7.13 -10.40 12.68
N TRP A 102 -6.67 -9.84 11.57
CA TRP A 102 -7.06 -8.52 11.12
C TRP A 102 -8.56 -8.44 10.79
N GLY A 103 -9.15 -9.43 10.12
CA GLY A 103 -10.59 -9.47 9.85
C GLY A 103 -11.43 -9.48 11.13
N PHE A 104 -11.04 -10.25 12.15
CA PHE A 104 -11.74 -10.24 13.44
C PHE A 104 -11.62 -8.90 14.16
N ILE A 105 -10.45 -8.26 14.13
CA ILE A 105 -10.24 -6.95 14.74
C ILE A 105 -11.03 -5.88 13.98
N SER A 106 -11.09 -5.95 12.64
CA SER A 106 -11.89 -5.04 11.81
C SER A 106 -13.37 -5.14 12.18
N ALA A 107 -13.93 -6.36 12.26
CA ALA A 107 -15.30 -6.57 12.70
C ALA A 107 -15.57 -6.05 14.13
N ALA A 108 -14.58 -6.13 15.03
CA ALA A 108 -14.71 -5.64 16.40
C ALA A 108 -14.90 -4.11 16.50
N PHE A 109 -14.54 -3.33 15.48
CA PHE A 109 -14.80 -1.89 15.47
C PHE A 109 -16.28 -1.54 15.56
N ALA A 110 -17.17 -2.41 15.07
CA ALA A 110 -18.62 -2.22 15.17
C ALA A 110 -19.13 -2.08 16.62
N PHE A 111 -18.35 -2.51 17.62
CA PHE A 111 -18.72 -2.49 19.04
C PHE A 111 -17.94 -1.43 19.84
N VAL A 112 -17.32 -0.45 19.17
CA VAL A 112 -16.61 0.63 19.85
C VAL A 112 -17.60 1.65 20.39
N GLU A 113 -17.43 2.00 21.67
CA GLU A 113 -18.22 3.01 22.36
C GLU A 113 -17.34 4.11 22.96
N THR A 114 -16.05 3.83 23.22
CA THR A 114 -15.13 4.76 23.92
C THR A 114 -13.85 5.04 23.13
N PRO A 115 -13.20 6.21 23.32
CA PRO A 115 -11.93 6.52 22.66
C PRO A 115 -10.83 5.50 22.97
N THR A 116 -10.79 4.95 24.18
CA THR A 116 -9.80 3.94 24.56
C THR A 116 -9.98 2.64 23.79
N GLN A 117 -11.22 2.14 23.65
CA GLN A 117 -11.50 0.96 22.81
C GLN A 117 -11.07 1.20 21.36
N PHE A 118 -11.39 2.39 20.83
CA PHE A 118 -10.97 2.81 19.49
C PHE A 118 -9.44 2.77 19.33
N TYR A 119 -8.69 3.35 20.26
CA TYR A 119 -7.22 3.38 20.23
C TYR A 119 -6.60 1.98 20.33
N VAL A 120 -7.11 1.15 21.23
CA VAL A 120 -6.62 -0.22 21.41
C VAL A 120 -6.87 -1.04 20.14
N LEU A 121 -8.08 -1.01 19.58
CA LEU A 121 -8.38 -1.74 18.35
C LEU A 121 -7.55 -1.23 17.17
N ARG A 122 -7.30 0.08 17.07
CA ARG A 122 -6.42 0.65 16.03
C ARG A 122 -4.99 0.15 16.12
N PHE A 123 -4.43 0.15 17.33
CA PHE A 123 -3.10 -0.39 17.57
C PHE A 123 -3.04 -1.90 17.24
N LEU A 124 -4.03 -2.68 17.69
CA LEU A 124 -4.12 -4.12 17.42
C LEU A 124 -4.30 -4.41 15.93
N LEU A 125 -5.08 -3.62 15.21
CA LEU A 125 -5.28 -3.74 13.76
C LEU A 125 -3.94 -3.56 13.04
N GLY A 126 -3.18 -2.52 13.41
CA GLY A 126 -1.83 -2.31 12.93
C GLY A 126 -0.89 -3.47 13.23
N ALA A 127 -0.91 -3.97 14.47
CA ALA A 127 -0.11 -5.12 14.89
C ALA A 127 -0.47 -6.42 14.14
N ALA A 128 -1.75 -6.62 13.84
CA ALA A 128 -2.25 -7.79 13.11
C ALA A 128 -1.90 -7.72 11.61
N GLU A 129 -2.04 -6.56 10.97
CA GLU A 129 -1.64 -6.33 9.57
C GLU A 129 -0.13 -6.36 9.35
N ALA A 130 0.65 -6.16 10.42
CA ALA A 130 2.09 -6.06 10.36
C ALA A 130 2.72 -7.27 9.65
N GLY A 131 3.56 -6.99 8.66
CA GLY A 131 4.24 -8.01 7.88
C GLY A 131 3.46 -8.54 6.68
N PHE A 132 2.23 -8.08 6.40
CA PHE A 132 1.51 -8.47 5.18
C PHE A 132 2.27 -8.03 3.93
N TYR A 133 2.53 -6.73 3.77
CA TYR A 133 3.21 -6.20 2.59
C TYR A 133 4.64 -6.78 2.44
N PRO A 134 5.56 -6.66 3.41
CA PRO A 134 6.90 -7.24 3.27
C PRO A 134 6.88 -8.77 3.14
N GLY A 135 5.92 -9.44 3.77
CA GLY A 135 5.74 -10.88 3.67
C GLY A 135 5.35 -11.32 2.26
N VAL A 136 4.49 -10.56 1.58
CA VAL A 136 4.19 -10.78 0.15
C VAL A 136 5.42 -10.50 -0.71
N ILE A 137 6.17 -9.43 -0.46
CA ILE A 137 7.40 -9.15 -1.21
C ILE A 137 8.42 -10.29 -1.05
N LEU A 138 8.61 -10.79 0.17
CA LEU A 138 9.45 -11.94 0.46
C LEU A 138 8.93 -13.21 -0.22
N TYR A 139 7.62 -13.46 -0.18
CA TYR A 139 7.00 -14.59 -0.88
C TYR A 139 7.26 -14.55 -2.39
N LEU A 140 7.18 -13.39 -3.04
CA LEU A 140 7.50 -13.25 -4.46
C LEU A 140 8.95 -13.63 -4.79
N THR A 141 9.90 -13.50 -3.85
CA THR A 141 11.29 -13.96 -4.04
C THR A 141 11.41 -15.48 -4.14
N TYR A 142 10.42 -16.23 -3.64
CA TYR A 142 10.40 -17.69 -3.73
C TYR A 142 9.85 -18.20 -5.06
N TRP A 143 9.24 -17.32 -5.86
CA TRP A 143 8.52 -17.68 -7.09
C TRP A 143 9.04 -16.99 -8.34
N PHE A 144 9.68 -15.83 -8.21
CA PHE A 144 10.13 -15.04 -9.35
C PHE A 144 11.60 -14.64 -9.22
N PRO A 145 12.39 -14.83 -10.29
CA PRO A 145 13.74 -14.30 -10.37
C PRO A 145 13.73 -12.78 -10.40
N THR A 146 14.86 -12.13 -10.05
CA THR A 146 14.92 -10.67 -9.85
C THR A 146 14.45 -9.87 -11.07
N ASN A 147 14.78 -10.32 -12.28
CA ASN A 147 14.38 -9.67 -13.53
C ASN A 147 12.85 -9.65 -13.78
N LYS A 148 12.10 -10.60 -13.20
CA LYS A 148 10.63 -10.67 -13.30
C LYS A 148 9.95 -10.11 -12.06
N ARG A 149 10.60 -10.19 -10.90
CA ARG A 149 10.05 -9.79 -9.60
C ARG A 149 9.64 -8.32 -9.55
N ALA A 150 10.44 -7.41 -10.12
CA ALA A 150 10.12 -5.97 -10.11
C ALA A 150 8.76 -5.66 -10.75
N LYS A 151 8.41 -6.35 -11.85
CA LYS A 151 7.10 -6.23 -12.51
C LYS A 151 5.95 -6.74 -11.63
N MET A 152 6.16 -7.84 -10.90
CA MET A 152 5.16 -8.39 -9.99
C MET A 152 4.92 -7.47 -8.79
N VAL A 153 5.98 -6.89 -8.23
CA VAL A 153 5.86 -5.90 -7.15
C VAL A 153 5.11 -4.66 -7.64
N ALA A 154 5.43 -4.15 -8.83
CA ALA A 154 4.71 -3.01 -9.40
C ALA A 154 3.21 -3.30 -9.61
N LEU A 155 2.88 -4.50 -10.12
CA LEU A 155 1.50 -4.94 -10.27
C LEU A 155 0.78 -5.05 -8.92
N PHE A 156 1.44 -5.59 -7.90
CA PHE A 156 0.91 -5.71 -6.55
C PHE A 156 0.64 -4.33 -5.92
N VAL A 157 1.58 -3.39 -6.02
CA VAL A 157 1.42 -2.01 -5.49
C VAL A 157 0.27 -1.26 -6.18
N GLY A 158 -0.05 -1.59 -7.44
CA GLY A 158 -1.23 -1.06 -8.13
C GLY A 158 -2.55 -1.34 -7.43
N ALA A 159 -2.62 -2.33 -6.54
CA ALA A 159 -3.81 -2.62 -5.74
C ALA A 159 -4.19 -1.48 -4.77
N VAL A 160 -3.26 -0.60 -4.40
CA VAL A 160 -3.50 0.48 -3.43
C VAL A 160 -4.50 1.52 -3.95
N PRO A 161 -4.28 2.20 -5.09
CA PRO A 161 -5.31 3.11 -5.61
C PRO A 161 -6.53 2.36 -6.14
N LEU A 162 -6.39 1.09 -6.55
CA LEU A 162 -7.51 0.23 -6.94
C LEU A 162 -8.48 -0.03 -5.78
N SER A 163 -7.97 -0.19 -4.56
CA SER A 163 -8.82 -0.38 -3.38
C SER A 163 -9.65 0.87 -3.07
N GLY A 164 -9.11 2.07 -3.26
CA GLY A 164 -9.86 3.31 -3.12
C GLY A 164 -10.93 3.45 -4.21
N MET A 165 -10.60 3.08 -5.46
CA MET A 165 -11.52 3.11 -6.59
C MET A 165 -12.75 2.23 -6.38
N ILE A 166 -12.57 1.02 -5.83
CA ILE A 166 -13.66 0.05 -5.60
C ILE A 166 -14.29 0.22 -4.21
N GLY A 167 -13.44 0.45 -3.20
CA GLY A 167 -13.82 0.55 -1.80
C GLY A 167 -14.66 1.79 -1.51
N ALA A 168 -14.37 2.94 -2.12
CA ALA A 168 -15.13 4.17 -1.84
C ALA A 168 -16.64 4.04 -2.16
N PRO A 169 -17.07 3.59 -3.35
CA PRO A 169 -18.48 3.32 -3.62
C PRO A 169 -19.05 2.20 -2.75
N LEU A 170 -18.27 1.16 -2.48
CA LEU A 170 -18.71 0.03 -1.66
C LEU A 170 -19.01 0.47 -0.22
N SER A 171 -18.08 1.17 0.44
CA SER A 171 -18.26 1.72 1.78
C SER A 171 -19.43 2.70 1.82
N GLY A 172 -19.55 3.60 0.84
CA GLY A 172 -20.68 4.53 0.74
C GLY A 172 -22.03 3.81 0.62
N ALA A 173 -22.11 2.77 -0.21
CA ALA A 173 -23.32 1.96 -0.38
C ALA A 173 -23.66 1.16 0.90
N ILE A 174 -22.67 0.53 1.54
CA ILE A 174 -22.89 -0.24 2.77
C ILE A 174 -23.38 0.67 3.89
N ILE A 175 -22.75 1.83 4.10
CA ILE A 175 -23.20 2.78 5.13
C ILE A 175 -24.61 3.28 4.81
N GLY A 176 -24.86 3.70 3.56
CA GLY A 176 -26.15 4.26 3.15
C GLY A 176 -27.30 3.27 3.27
N LEU A 177 -27.11 2.02 2.85
CA LEU A 177 -28.13 0.97 2.88
C LEU A 177 -28.27 0.31 4.25
N GLY A 178 -27.19 0.24 5.03
CA GLY A 178 -27.16 -0.41 6.33
C GLY A 178 -27.66 0.47 7.48
N HIS A 179 -27.74 1.79 7.30
CA HIS A 179 -28.11 2.70 8.37
C HIS A 179 -29.50 2.39 8.96
N GLY A 180 -29.56 2.06 10.25
CA GLY A 180 -30.79 1.71 10.97
C GLY A 180 -31.22 0.25 10.79
N ALA A 181 -30.59 -0.51 9.90
CA ALA A 181 -30.90 -1.92 9.70
C ALA A 181 -30.48 -2.73 10.94
N HIS A 182 -31.42 -3.50 11.50
CA HIS A 182 -31.23 -4.29 12.73
C HIS A 182 -30.72 -3.49 13.95
N GLY A 183 -31.01 -2.18 14.01
CA GLY A 183 -30.61 -1.33 15.12
C GLY A 183 -29.13 -0.92 15.14
N LEU A 184 -28.40 -1.16 14.03
CA LEU A 184 -27.01 -0.75 13.88
C LEU A 184 -26.89 0.49 12.99
N SER A 185 -25.92 1.34 13.29
CA SER A 185 -25.49 2.44 12.43
C SER A 185 -24.80 1.91 11.18
N GLY A 186 -24.88 2.66 10.08
CA GLY A 186 -24.27 2.27 8.79
C GLY A 186 -22.76 2.01 8.86
N TRP A 187 -22.03 2.75 9.71
CA TRP A 187 -20.60 2.54 9.91
C TRP A 187 -20.28 1.21 10.62
N GLN A 188 -21.17 0.72 11.48
CA GLN A 188 -21.03 -0.59 12.13
C GLN A 188 -21.19 -1.70 11.10
N TRP A 189 -22.20 -1.60 10.22
CA TRP A 189 -22.39 -2.51 9.10
C TRP A 189 -21.20 -2.54 8.14
N MET A 190 -20.60 -1.38 7.87
CA MET A 190 -19.40 -1.29 7.04
C MET A 190 -18.26 -2.14 7.63
N PHE A 191 -17.93 -1.98 8.91
CA PHE A 191 -16.88 -2.81 9.54
C PHE A 191 -17.22 -4.30 9.55
N LEU A 192 -18.49 -4.68 9.80
CA LEU A 192 -18.89 -6.08 9.81
C LEU A 192 -18.82 -6.73 8.43
N ILE A 193 -19.32 -6.05 7.39
CA ILE A 193 -19.40 -6.59 6.02
C ILE A 193 -18.03 -6.58 5.36
N GLU A 194 -17.24 -5.52 5.51
CA GLU A 194 -15.92 -5.40 4.88
C GLU A 194 -14.89 -6.36 5.50
N ALA A 195 -15.07 -6.76 6.76
CA ALA A 195 -14.24 -7.78 7.42
C ALA A 195 -14.43 -9.19 6.83
N VAL A 196 -15.61 -9.50 6.25
CA VAL A 196 -15.93 -10.86 5.76
C VAL A 196 -15.02 -11.29 4.59
N PRO A 197 -14.82 -10.48 3.52
CA PRO A 197 -13.85 -10.78 2.47
C PRO A 197 -12.45 -11.10 3.01
N SER A 198 -11.98 -10.33 4.00
CA SER A 198 -10.68 -10.49 4.63
C SER A 198 -10.56 -11.86 5.34
N LEU A 199 -11.58 -12.27 6.09
CA LEU A 199 -11.66 -13.59 6.72
C LEU A 199 -11.68 -14.73 5.69
N ILE A 200 -12.49 -14.60 4.64
CA ILE A 200 -12.60 -15.60 3.57
C ILE A 200 -11.26 -15.74 2.85
N LEU A 201 -10.64 -14.64 2.43
CA LEU A 201 -9.35 -14.65 1.76
C LEU A 201 -8.25 -15.22 2.65
N GLY A 202 -8.29 -14.93 3.96
CA GLY A 202 -7.39 -15.53 4.95
C GLY A 202 -7.50 -17.05 5.01
N LEU A 203 -8.71 -17.61 4.96
CA LEU A 203 -8.93 -19.07 4.87
C LEU A 203 -8.50 -19.62 3.51
N LEU A 204 -8.81 -18.92 2.43
CA LEU A 204 -8.44 -19.31 1.06
C LEU A 204 -6.92 -19.31 0.85
N CYS A 205 -6.15 -18.46 1.56
CA CYS A 205 -4.69 -18.50 1.55
C CYS A 205 -4.17 -19.90 1.89
N LEU A 206 -4.81 -20.61 2.81
CA LEU A 206 -4.44 -21.97 3.22
C LEU A 206 -4.72 -23.03 2.14
N LYS A 207 -5.46 -22.70 1.09
CA LYS A 207 -5.73 -23.62 -0.02
C LYS A 207 -5.00 -23.20 -1.30
N PHE A 208 -5.00 -21.90 -1.62
CA PHE A 208 -4.48 -21.37 -2.87
C PHE A 208 -2.96 -21.16 -2.88
N LEU A 209 -2.37 -20.74 -1.76
CA LEU A 209 -0.92 -20.48 -1.72
C LEU A 209 -0.13 -21.74 -1.39
N ALA A 210 1.01 -21.89 -2.05
CA ALA A 210 2.03 -22.89 -1.75
C ALA A 210 3.31 -22.16 -1.29
N ASP A 211 3.97 -22.63 -0.24
CA ASP A 211 5.13 -21.91 0.31
C ASP A 211 6.31 -21.84 -0.65
N THR A 212 6.47 -22.85 -1.50
CA THR A 212 7.58 -22.96 -2.47
C THR A 212 7.12 -23.62 -3.78
N PRO A 213 7.84 -23.40 -4.89
CA PRO A 213 7.57 -24.09 -6.15
C PRO A 213 7.59 -25.63 -6.02
N ALA A 214 8.42 -26.18 -5.13
CA ALA A 214 8.48 -27.62 -4.89
C ALA A 214 7.16 -28.21 -4.37
N LYS A 215 6.41 -27.43 -3.57
CA LYS A 215 5.13 -27.82 -2.98
C LYS A 215 3.92 -27.45 -3.85
N ALA A 216 4.15 -26.93 -5.06
CA ALA A 216 3.11 -26.37 -5.92
C ALA A 216 2.35 -27.44 -6.70
N GLY A 217 1.24 -27.95 -6.15
CA GLY A 217 0.44 -29.02 -6.79
C GLY A 217 -0.02 -28.74 -8.23
N TRP A 218 -0.21 -27.47 -8.59
CA TRP A 218 -0.70 -27.02 -9.90
C TRP A 218 0.39 -26.83 -10.98
N LEU A 219 1.67 -26.97 -10.60
CA LEU A 219 2.79 -27.06 -11.55
C LEU A 219 3.12 -28.53 -11.85
N SER A 220 3.48 -28.83 -13.10
CA SER A 220 4.04 -30.14 -13.47
C SER A 220 5.43 -30.33 -12.85
N ALA A 221 5.90 -31.57 -12.72
CA ALA A 221 7.22 -31.84 -12.14
C ALA A 221 8.35 -31.11 -12.89
N ALA A 222 8.28 -31.08 -14.22
CA ALA A 222 9.27 -30.39 -15.05
C ALA A 222 9.21 -28.86 -14.92
N GLU A 223 8.00 -28.28 -14.81
CA GLU A 223 7.84 -26.84 -14.51
C GLU A 223 8.41 -26.48 -13.13
N ARG A 224 8.17 -27.32 -12.11
CA ARG A 224 8.71 -27.11 -10.75
C ARG A 224 10.23 -27.14 -10.74
N GLN A 225 10.84 -28.08 -11.47
CA GLN A 225 12.29 -28.21 -11.54
C GLN A 225 12.91 -26.99 -12.22
N LEU A 226 12.37 -26.57 -13.37
CA LEU A 226 12.83 -25.39 -14.11
C LEU A 226 12.87 -24.13 -13.23
N VAL A 227 11.81 -23.88 -12.46
CA VAL A 227 11.74 -22.70 -11.57
C VAL A 227 12.74 -22.83 -10.42
N GLN A 228 12.91 -24.02 -9.86
CA GLN A 228 13.86 -24.25 -8.78
C GLN A 228 15.31 -24.04 -9.25
N ASP A 229 15.67 -24.58 -10.41
CA ASP A 229 17.01 -24.46 -10.97
C ASP A 229 17.36 -22.99 -11.22
N GLU A 230 16.44 -22.21 -11.78
CA GLU A 230 16.68 -20.80 -12.09
C GLU A 230 16.79 -19.95 -10.82
N LEU A 231 15.95 -20.20 -9.80
CA LEU A 231 16.04 -19.54 -8.51
C LEU A 231 17.30 -19.94 -7.71
N GLN A 232 17.75 -21.19 -7.83
CA GLN A 232 18.99 -21.65 -7.19
C GLN A 232 20.22 -21.05 -7.86
N ALA A 233 20.25 -21.01 -9.20
CA ALA A 233 21.32 -20.37 -9.96
C ALA A 233 21.47 -18.88 -9.58
N GLU A 234 20.36 -18.15 -9.47
CA GLU A 234 20.39 -16.74 -9.05
C GLU A 234 20.86 -16.56 -7.60
N LYS A 235 20.44 -17.44 -6.68
CA LYS A 235 20.92 -17.42 -5.29
C LYS A 235 22.42 -17.67 -5.21
N ALA A 236 22.95 -18.60 -6.00
CA ALA A 236 24.39 -18.88 -6.04
C ALA A 236 25.19 -17.65 -6.52
N LEU A 237 24.72 -16.97 -7.57
CA LEU A 237 25.33 -15.73 -8.06
C LEU A 237 25.32 -14.62 -7.00
N THR A 238 24.22 -14.47 -6.27
CA THR A 238 24.06 -13.40 -5.26
C THR A 238 24.86 -13.69 -3.97
N GLN A 239 25.07 -14.95 -3.62
CA GLN A 239 25.85 -15.33 -2.43
C GLN A 239 27.36 -15.12 -2.59
N HIS A 240 27.87 -15.14 -3.83
CA HIS A 240 29.25 -14.79 -4.14
C HIS A 240 29.51 -13.28 -4.09
N ASP A 241 28.47 -12.45 -4.24
CA ASP A 241 28.56 -11.00 -4.31
C ASP A 241 28.38 -10.31 -2.92
N LYS A 242 28.91 -10.93 -1.86
CA LYS A 242 28.91 -10.39 -0.47
C LYS A 242 29.84 -9.16 -0.31
N SER A 243 29.82 -8.22 -1.25
CA SER A 243 30.61 -6.99 -1.17
C SER A 243 29.99 -5.96 -0.20
N THR A 244 30.74 -5.75 0.89
CA THR A 244 31.14 -4.47 1.54
C THR A 244 30.12 -3.39 1.95
N GLY A 245 28.81 -3.65 1.98
CA GLY A 245 27.85 -2.74 2.60
C GLY A 245 27.87 -2.81 4.14
N SER A 246 28.50 -1.85 4.83
CA SER A 246 28.40 -1.77 6.30
C SER A 246 27.07 -1.15 6.73
N LEU A 247 26.29 -1.85 7.55
CA LEU A 247 25.06 -1.36 8.17
C LEU A 247 25.27 0.01 8.84
N ALA A 248 26.38 0.15 9.58
CA ALA A 248 26.74 1.39 10.25
C ALA A 248 27.04 2.53 9.27
N ALA A 249 27.64 2.22 8.11
CA ALA A 249 27.89 3.22 7.07
C ALA A 249 26.58 3.69 6.42
N THR A 250 25.63 2.77 6.18
CA THR A 250 24.31 3.11 5.64
C THR A 250 23.52 4.02 6.58
N LEU A 251 23.53 3.73 7.89
CA LEU A 251 22.84 4.55 8.89
C LEU A 251 23.44 5.95 9.05
N ARG A 252 24.72 6.12 8.68
CA ARG A 252 25.42 7.42 8.68
C ARG A 252 25.33 8.16 7.33
N ASP A 253 24.80 7.52 6.30
CA ASP A 253 24.70 8.13 4.97
C ASP A 253 23.61 9.20 4.93
N ARG A 254 24.01 10.45 4.72
CA ARG A 254 23.10 11.60 4.61
C ARG A 254 22.05 11.44 3.51
N ARG A 255 22.34 10.68 2.45
CA ARG A 255 21.41 10.41 1.35
C ARG A 255 20.24 9.53 1.80
N VAL A 256 20.49 8.57 2.68
CA VAL A 256 19.46 7.70 3.26
C VAL A 256 18.52 8.52 4.14
N TRP A 257 19.05 9.39 4.99
CA TRP A 257 18.24 10.30 5.80
C TRP A 257 17.42 11.30 4.96
N LYS A 258 18.01 11.86 3.89
CA LYS A 258 17.24 12.69 2.94
C LYS A 258 16.09 11.91 2.30
N MET A 259 16.33 10.70 1.82
CA MET A 259 15.28 9.85 1.26
C MET A 259 14.23 9.48 2.31
N THR A 260 14.64 9.29 3.57
CA THR A 260 13.74 9.04 4.69
C THR A 260 12.82 10.25 4.93
N MET A 261 13.34 11.47 4.91
CA MET A 261 12.53 12.70 5.05
C MET A 261 11.59 12.91 3.86
N ILE A 262 12.05 12.62 2.63
CA ILE A 262 11.18 12.65 1.44
C ILE A 262 10.07 11.59 1.57
N CYS A 263 10.38 10.40 2.09
CA CYS A 263 9.41 9.34 2.34
C CYS A 263 8.41 9.73 3.40
N PHE A 264 8.86 10.39 4.46
CA PHE A 264 8.01 10.96 5.50
C PHE A 264 7.02 11.98 4.94
N CYS A 265 7.48 12.92 4.10
CA CYS A 265 6.61 13.89 3.42
C CYS A 265 5.60 13.19 2.49
N SER A 266 6.07 12.19 1.72
CA SER A 266 5.21 11.39 0.83
C SER A 266 4.13 10.64 1.61
N ALA A 267 4.47 10.04 2.75
CA ALA A 267 3.51 9.33 3.62
C ALA A 267 2.49 10.30 4.23
N ILE A 268 2.92 11.50 4.64
CA ILE A 268 1.97 12.53 5.12
C ILE A 268 0.96 12.88 4.03
N CYS A 269 1.44 13.09 2.80
CA CYS A 269 0.59 13.44 1.67
C CYS A 269 -0.39 12.32 1.32
N SER A 270 0.10 11.08 1.16
CA SER A 270 -0.74 9.95 0.76
C SER A 270 -1.79 9.62 1.80
N TYR A 271 -1.40 9.41 3.06
CA TYR A 271 -2.36 9.08 4.12
C TYR A 271 -3.25 10.26 4.51
N GLY A 272 -2.74 11.49 4.43
CA GLY A 272 -3.54 12.70 4.67
C GLY A 272 -4.68 12.79 3.67
N VAL A 273 -4.39 12.61 2.37
CA VAL A 273 -5.44 12.51 1.35
C VAL A 273 -6.33 11.29 1.63
N SER A 274 -5.79 10.08 1.82
CA SER A 274 -6.62 8.86 1.97
C SER A 274 -7.63 8.94 3.13
N PHE A 275 -7.23 9.43 4.30
CA PHE A 275 -8.09 9.44 5.49
C PHE A 275 -9.11 10.57 5.50
N TRP A 276 -8.80 11.71 4.89
CA TRP A 276 -9.63 12.90 4.94
C TRP A 276 -10.42 13.16 3.66
N LEU A 277 -10.08 12.50 2.56
CA LEU A 277 -10.76 12.69 1.27
C LEU A 277 -12.28 12.49 1.35
N PRO A 278 -12.84 11.46 2.02
CA PRO A 278 -14.30 11.34 2.15
C PRO A 278 -14.93 12.55 2.86
N THR A 279 -14.28 13.06 3.92
CA THR A 279 -14.73 14.27 4.63
C THR A 279 -14.67 15.50 3.74
N LEU A 280 -13.58 15.69 2.99
CA LEU A 280 -13.41 16.81 2.07
C LEU A 280 -14.45 16.76 0.95
N VAL A 281 -14.77 15.58 0.42
CA VAL A 281 -15.82 15.40 -0.59
C VAL A 281 -17.21 15.66 0.00
N GLN A 282 -17.50 15.22 1.24
CA GLN A 282 -18.78 15.49 1.88
C GLN A 282 -19.02 16.99 2.11
N GLN A 283 -17.96 17.76 2.38
CA GLN A 283 -18.04 19.23 2.53
C GLN A 283 -18.42 19.95 1.22
N LEU A 284 -18.34 19.29 0.05
CA LEU A 284 -18.75 19.85 -1.23
C LEU A 284 -20.27 19.76 -1.48
N ASN A 285 -21.07 19.43 -0.45
CA ASN A 285 -22.53 19.30 -0.52
C ASN A 285 -23.02 18.30 -1.59
N VAL A 286 -22.29 17.20 -1.77
CA VAL A 286 -22.56 16.17 -2.78
C VAL A 286 -23.80 15.30 -2.50
N GLY A 287 -24.46 15.49 -1.36
CA GLY A 287 -25.62 14.72 -0.93
C GLY A 287 -25.30 13.71 0.16
N ASP A 288 -25.87 12.51 0.05
CA ASP A 288 -25.72 11.43 1.03
C ASP A 288 -24.34 10.73 0.96
N VAL A 289 -24.11 9.80 1.88
CA VAL A 289 -22.85 9.04 1.99
C VAL A 289 -22.57 8.15 0.76
N MET A 290 -23.60 7.73 0.03
CA MET A 290 -23.43 6.99 -1.22
C MET A 290 -22.83 7.88 -2.29
N HIS A 291 -23.31 9.12 -2.42
CA HIS A 291 -22.72 10.11 -3.32
C HIS A 291 -21.29 10.44 -2.91
N VAL A 292 -21.00 10.60 -1.62
CA VAL A 292 -19.62 10.77 -1.12
C VAL A 292 -18.72 9.63 -1.60
N GLY A 293 -19.18 8.38 -1.52
CA GLY A 293 -18.48 7.21 -2.05
C GLY A 293 -18.21 7.27 -3.55
N LEU A 294 -19.23 7.60 -4.35
CA LEU A 294 -19.11 7.73 -5.81
C LEU A 294 -18.14 8.84 -6.24
N TYR A 295 -18.25 10.03 -5.64
CA TYR A 295 -17.34 11.14 -5.97
C TYR A 295 -15.91 10.89 -5.48
N THR A 296 -15.74 10.24 -4.33
CA THR A 296 -14.41 9.86 -3.82
C THR A 296 -13.72 8.82 -4.72
N ALA A 297 -14.47 8.00 -5.45
CA ALA A 297 -13.91 7.07 -6.43
C ALA A 297 -13.19 7.78 -7.59
N VAL A 298 -13.57 9.01 -7.94
CA VAL A 298 -12.99 9.77 -9.07
C VAL A 298 -11.50 10.08 -8.82
N PRO A 299 -11.10 10.71 -7.69
CA PRO A 299 -9.69 10.90 -7.35
C PRO A 299 -8.87 9.61 -7.35
N PHE A 300 -9.40 8.51 -6.78
CA PHE A 300 -8.68 7.23 -6.72
C PHE A 300 -8.52 6.58 -8.10
N THR A 301 -9.54 6.67 -8.95
CA THR A 301 -9.49 6.18 -10.34
C THR A 301 -8.43 6.93 -11.14
N ALA A 302 -8.43 8.26 -11.06
CA ALA A 302 -7.43 9.09 -11.72
C ALA A 302 -6.03 8.78 -11.20
N ALA A 303 -5.87 8.63 -9.87
CA ALA A 303 -4.61 8.25 -9.25
C ALA A 303 -4.11 6.88 -9.75
N PHE A 304 -4.98 5.87 -9.84
CA PHE A 304 -4.64 4.54 -10.36
C PHE A 304 -4.09 4.61 -11.79
N VAL A 305 -4.77 5.32 -12.69
CA VAL A 305 -4.36 5.44 -14.10
C VAL A 305 -3.11 6.30 -14.24
N ILE A 306 -3.10 7.50 -13.67
CA ILE A 306 -2.03 8.48 -13.89
C ILE A 306 -0.73 8.08 -13.19
N MET A 307 -0.79 7.45 -12.01
CA MET A 307 0.41 6.92 -11.34
C MET A 307 1.18 5.95 -12.26
N TYR A 308 0.45 5.10 -12.98
CA TYR A 308 1.06 4.17 -13.93
C TYR A 308 1.68 4.87 -15.15
N LEU A 309 1.01 5.90 -15.66
CA LEU A 309 1.52 6.73 -16.76
C LEU A 309 2.77 7.51 -16.36
N ILE A 310 2.80 8.07 -15.14
CA ILE A 310 3.97 8.76 -14.57
C ILE A 310 5.14 7.78 -14.40
N GLY A 311 4.88 6.55 -13.94
CA GLY A 311 5.91 5.52 -13.86
C GLY A 311 6.52 5.17 -15.22
N ARG A 312 5.69 4.92 -16.24
CA ARG A 312 6.16 4.69 -17.61
C ARG A 312 6.94 5.88 -18.17
N SER A 313 6.48 7.09 -17.90
CA SER A 313 7.17 8.32 -18.29
C SER A 313 8.54 8.46 -17.62
N SER A 314 8.62 8.15 -16.32
CA SER A 314 9.86 8.16 -15.55
C SER A 314 10.87 7.17 -16.11
N ASP A 315 10.43 5.96 -16.44
CA ASP A 315 11.29 4.92 -17.04
C ASP A 315 11.78 5.33 -18.44
N ARG A 316 10.92 5.96 -19.25
CA ARG A 316 11.25 6.41 -20.60
C ARG A 316 12.23 7.58 -20.60
N MET A 317 11.98 8.59 -19.76
CA MET A 317 12.79 9.82 -19.71
C MET A 317 14.02 9.67 -18.81
N ARG A 318 14.04 8.67 -17.92
CA ARG A 318 15.09 8.46 -16.91
C ARG A 318 15.32 9.67 -16.00
N GLU A 319 14.27 10.49 -15.80
CA GLU A 319 14.33 11.73 -15.03
C GLU A 319 13.61 11.63 -13.68
N ARG A 320 14.10 10.77 -12.78
CA ARG A 320 13.40 10.45 -11.52
C ARG A 320 13.18 11.65 -10.61
N ARG A 321 14.07 12.65 -10.67
CA ARG A 321 13.93 13.88 -9.86
C ARG A 321 12.66 14.66 -10.20
N TRP A 322 12.40 14.92 -11.48
CA TRP A 322 11.22 15.68 -11.90
C TRP A 322 9.93 14.87 -11.75
N HIS A 323 10.02 13.55 -11.89
CA HIS A 323 8.89 12.64 -11.62
C HIS A 323 8.58 12.47 -10.13
N LEU A 324 9.35 13.08 -9.22
CA LEU A 324 8.97 13.26 -7.81
C LEU A 324 8.52 14.68 -7.50
N VAL A 325 9.24 15.69 -8.01
CA VAL A 325 8.89 17.10 -7.79
C VAL A 325 7.51 17.42 -8.37
N GLY A 326 7.21 16.97 -9.59
CA GLY A 326 5.91 17.20 -10.24
C GLY A 326 4.74 16.68 -9.41
N PRO A 327 4.73 15.39 -9.01
CA PRO A 327 3.71 14.85 -8.12
C PRO A 327 3.56 15.58 -6.78
N PHE A 328 4.65 15.94 -6.09
CA PHE A 328 4.57 16.77 -4.88
C PHE A 328 3.91 18.13 -5.16
N SER A 329 4.27 18.79 -6.27
CA SER A 329 3.62 20.03 -6.68
C SER A 329 2.14 19.84 -6.97
N CYS A 330 1.73 18.72 -7.57
CA CYS A 330 0.31 18.39 -7.76
C CYS A 330 -0.43 18.23 -6.43
N VAL A 331 0.19 17.62 -5.40
CA VAL A 331 -0.41 17.58 -4.06
C VAL A 331 -0.66 18.99 -3.53
N CYS A 332 0.37 19.84 -3.56
CA CYS A 332 0.24 21.21 -3.07
C CYS A 332 -0.84 22.00 -3.82
N VAL A 333 -0.79 22.02 -5.15
CA VAL A 333 -1.73 22.79 -5.98
C VAL A 333 -3.15 22.25 -5.84
N GLY A 334 -3.32 20.92 -5.82
CA GLY A 334 -4.63 20.29 -5.67
C GLY A 334 -5.26 20.55 -4.30
N LEU A 335 -4.48 20.49 -3.21
CA LEU A 335 -4.99 20.76 -1.86
C LEU A 335 -5.28 22.25 -1.62
N ILE A 336 -4.44 23.16 -2.12
CA ILE A 336 -4.74 24.59 -2.05
C ILE A 336 -5.97 24.92 -2.93
N GLY A 337 -6.04 24.32 -4.12
CA GLY A 337 -7.19 24.48 -5.03
C GLY A 337 -8.50 24.01 -4.41
N SER A 338 -8.51 22.92 -3.64
CA SER A 338 -9.73 22.45 -2.99
C SER A 338 -10.26 23.42 -1.92
N VAL A 339 -9.38 24.20 -1.29
CA VAL A 339 -9.77 25.26 -0.34
C VAL A 339 -10.28 26.49 -1.09
N ILE A 340 -9.55 26.96 -2.11
CA ILE A 340 -9.92 28.17 -2.88
C ILE A 340 -11.25 27.97 -3.61
N PHE A 341 -11.45 26.80 -4.22
CA PHE A 341 -12.62 26.52 -5.05
C PHE A 341 -13.74 25.78 -4.31
N HIS A 342 -13.78 25.86 -2.97
CA HIS A 342 -14.72 25.12 -2.14
C HIS A 342 -16.20 25.31 -2.53
N ASP A 343 -16.57 26.50 -3.01
CA ASP A 343 -17.93 26.82 -3.47
C ASP A 343 -18.33 26.12 -4.79
N SER A 344 -17.35 25.66 -5.58
CA SER A 344 -17.58 24.99 -6.86
C SER A 344 -17.24 23.51 -6.74
N MET A 345 -18.26 22.68 -6.57
CA MET A 345 -18.13 21.23 -6.45
C MET A 345 -17.21 20.63 -7.53
N GLY A 346 -17.39 21.04 -8.79
CA GLY A 346 -16.59 20.53 -9.91
C GLY A 346 -15.11 20.90 -9.82
N LEU A 347 -14.79 22.16 -9.48
CA LEU A 347 -13.40 22.62 -9.36
C LEU A 347 -12.73 22.08 -8.10
N ALA A 348 -13.44 22.00 -6.98
CA ALA A 348 -12.93 21.39 -5.76
C ALA A 348 -12.63 19.90 -5.97
N LEU A 349 -13.54 19.15 -6.60
CA LEU A 349 -13.33 17.73 -6.90
C LEU A 349 -12.18 17.51 -7.89
N LEU A 350 -12.04 18.36 -8.91
CA LEU A 350 -10.88 18.35 -9.81
C LEU A 350 -9.58 18.59 -9.02
N SER A 351 -9.59 19.54 -8.10
CA SER A 351 -8.43 19.88 -7.27
C SER A 351 -8.04 18.71 -6.34
N LEU A 352 -9.02 18.09 -5.68
CA LEU A 352 -8.82 16.87 -4.89
C LEU A 352 -8.32 15.69 -5.74
N THR A 353 -8.77 15.60 -7.00
CA THR A 353 -8.29 14.61 -7.96
C THR A 353 -6.80 14.83 -8.29
N VAL A 354 -6.39 16.08 -8.56
CA VAL A 354 -4.98 16.43 -8.79
C VAL A 354 -4.13 16.12 -7.54
N ALA A 355 -4.66 16.40 -6.34
CA ALA A 355 -3.98 16.09 -5.09
C ALA A 355 -3.76 14.59 -4.90
N ALA A 356 -4.79 13.77 -5.12
CA ALA A 356 -4.70 12.31 -5.02
C ALA A 356 -3.69 11.74 -6.03
N VAL A 357 -3.76 12.18 -7.30
CA VAL A 357 -2.81 11.80 -8.33
C VAL A 357 -1.37 12.09 -7.90
N GLY A 358 -1.12 13.29 -7.37
CA GLY A 358 0.18 13.66 -6.82
C GLY A 358 0.63 12.73 -5.69
N ALA A 359 -0.23 12.51 -4.70
CA ALA A 359 0.14 11.81 -3.47
C ALA A 359 0.50 10.33 -3.71
N TYR A 360 -0.28 9.63 -4.55
CA TYR A 360 0.00 8.23 -4.91
C TYR A 360 1.17 8.10 -5.89
N SER A 361 1.35 9.07 -6.79
CA SER A 361 2.47 9.06 -7.74
C SER A 361 3.81 9.29 -7.04
N THR A 362 3.87 10.17 -6.03
CA THR A 362 5.08 10.36 -5.22
C THR A 362 5.49 9.06 -4.52
N THR A 363 4.53 8.36 -3.92
CA THR A 363 4.79 7.12 -3.17
C THR A 363 5.37 6.02 -4.07
N SER A 364 4.84 5.88 -5.30
CA SER A 364 5.34 4.87 -6.25
C SER A 364 6.73 5.20 -6.80
N MET A 365 7.03 6.48 -7.07
CA MET A 365 8.32 6.89 -7.62
C MET A 365 9.46 6.83 -6.60
N LEU A 366 9.17 7.02 -5.31
CA LEU A 366 10.16 7.11 -4.25
C LEU A 366 11.04 5.86 -4.15
N PHE A 367 10.43 4.68 -4.18
CA PHE A 367 11.14 3.41 -3.99
C PHE A 367 11.98 2.99 -5.21
N THR A 368 11.94 3.75 -6.31
CA THR A 368 12.85 3.52 -7.44
C THR A 368 14.26 4.06 -7.17
N ILE A 369 14.42 5.05 -6.29
CA ILE A 369 15.66 5.83 -6.15
C ILE A 369 16.74 5.18 -5.26
N PRO A 370 16.44 4.57 -4.09
CA PRO A 370 17.48 4.05 -3.20
C PRO A 370 18.43 3.06 -3.86
N GLY A 371 17.92 2.25 -4.80
CA GLY A 371 18.71 1.28 -5.55
C GLY A 371 19.76 1.88 -6.49
N LEU A 372 19.75 3.20 -6.72
CA LEU A 372 20.73 3.88 -7.58
C LEU A 372 22.04 4.20 -6.88
N PHE A 373 22.07 4.20 -5.55
CA PHE A 373 23.25 4.62 -4.78
C PHE A 373 23.57 3.72 -3.59
N LEU A 374 22.72 2.74 -3.29
CA LEU A 374 22.98 1.69 -2.31
C LEU A 374 23.18 0.36 -3.04
N SER A 375 24.02 -0.51 -2.49
CA SER A 375 24.25 -1.87 -2.99
C SER A 375 24.28 -2.88 -1.84
N GLY A 376 24.05 -4.16 -2.15
CA GLY A 376 24.17 -5.27 -1.21
C GLY A 376 23.40 -5.06 0.10
N VAL A 377 24.07 -5.34 1.22
CA VAL A 377 23.52 -5.21 2.59
C VAL A 377 23.08 -3.78 2.90
N GLY A 378 23.80 -2.78 2.39
CA GLY A 378 23.45 -1.38 2.60
C GLY A 378 22.16 -0.96 1.90
N MET A 379 21.80 -1.60 0.78
CA MET A 379 20.51 -1.39 0.12
C MET A 379 19.36 -1.91 0.99
N ALA A 380 19.46 -3.13 1.50
CA ALA A 380 18.43 -3.72 2.36
C ALA A 380 18.21 -2.88 3.63
N ALA A 381 19.30 -2.50 4.30
CA ALA A 381 19.23 -1.66 5.49
C ALA A 381 18.67 -0.25 5.21
N GLY A 382 19.11 0.39 4.12
CA GLY A 382 18.66 1.73 3.77
C GLY A 382 17.19 1.77 3.38
N VAL A 383 16.71 0.80 2.59
CA VAL A 383 15.29 0.69 2.24
C VAL A 383 14.43 0.44 3.48
N ALA A 384 14.86 -0.46 4.38
CA ALA A 384 14.15 -0.71 5.64
C ALA A 384 14.07 0.58 6.48
N MET A 385 15.17 1.31 6.62
CA MET A 385 15.20 2.59 7.34
C MET A 385 14.26 3.63 6.74
N ILE A 386 14.32 3.81 5.41
CA ILE A 386 13.46 4.75 4.68
C ILE A 386 11.99 4.40 4.91
N ASN A 387 11.63 3.11 4.85
CA ASN A 387 10.25 2.68 5.06
C ASN A 387 9.78 2.86 6.51
N CYS A 388 10.57 2.44 7.51
CA CYS A 388 10.17 2.52 8.90
C CYS A 388 10.00 3.97 9.38
N PHE A 389 11.01 4.81 9.17
CA PHE A 389 10.97 6.20 9.61
C PHE A 389 10.13 7.08 8.69
N GLY A 390 10.13 6.81 7.38
CA GLY A 390 9.23 7.49 6.44
C GLY A 390 7.76 7.15 6.71
N GLY A 391 7.48 5.90 7.10
CA GLY A 391 6.14 5.44 7.45
C GLY A 391 5.52 6.16 8.65
N LEU A 392 6.32 6.76 9.53
CA LEU A 392 5.82 7.60 10.64
C LEU A 392 4.99 8.80 10.15
N GLY A 393 5.13 9.20 8.89
CA GLY A 393 4.25 10.21 8.29
C GLY A 393 2.77 9.78 8.31
N GLY A 394 2.49 8.47 8.28
CA GLY A 394 1.14 7.92 8.44
C GLY A 394 0.57 8.10 9.85
N PHE A 395 1.41 8.17 10.88
CA PHE A 395 0.99 8.55 12.23
C PHE A 395 0.74 10.06 12.34
N VAL A 396 1.72 10.85 11.88
CA VAL A 396 1.71 12.31 12.05
C VAL A 396 0.58 12.97 11.27
N SER A 397 0.31 12.51 10.04
CA SER A 397 -0.67 13.15 9.16
C SER A 397 -2.09 13.22 9.74
N PRO A 398 -2.78 12.09 10.02
CA PRO A 398 -4.14 12.15 10.53
C PRO A 398 -4.21 12.80 11.92
N TYR A 399 -3.19 12.65 12.77
CA TYR A 399 -3.18 13.23 14.11
C TYR A 399 -3.06 14.77 14.07
N VAL A 400 -2.11 15.31 13.32
CA VAL A 400 -1.94 16.77 13.20
C VAL A 400 -3.14 17.41 12.53
N VAL A 401 -3.68 16.82 11.47
CA VAL A 401 -4.90 17.33 10.81
C VAL A 401 -6.08 17.35 11.78
N GLY A 402 -6.25 16.29 12.58
CA GLY A 402 -7.29 16.23 13.60
C GLY A 402 -7.15 17.30 14.68
N LEU A 403 -5.94 17.47 15.24
CA LEU A 403 -5.65 18.52 16.22
C LEU A 403 -5.90 19.92 15.66
N VAL A 404 -5.39 20.20 14.46
CA VAL A 404 -5.57 21.51 13.82
C VAL A 404 -7.05 21.79 13.60
N LYS A 405 -7.82 20.82 13.12
CA LYS A 405 -9.26 21.00 12.91
C LYS A 405 -10.01 21.26 14.21
N ASP A 406 -9.72 20.52 15.29
CA ASP A 406 -10.34 20.75 16.61
C ASP A 406 -9.97 22.14 17.18
N MET A 407 -8.72 22.57 17.00
CA MET A 407 -8.24 23.86 17.52
C MET A 407 -8.78 25.07 16.72
N THR A 408 -8.90 24.95 15.39
CA THR A 408 -9.26 26.09 14.53
C THR A 408 -10.69 26.04 14.00
N GLY A 409 -11.40 24.93 14.19
CA GLY A 409 -12.76 24.72 13.65
C GLY A 409 -12.83 24.58 12.12
N SER A 410 -11.69 24.52 11.42
CA SER A 410 -11.63 24.46 9.96
C SER A 410 -10.76 23.30 9.48
N THR A 411 -11.27 22.57 8.49
CA THR A 411 -10.53 21.48 7.84
C THR A 411 -9.46 22.02 6.89
N ASP A 412 -9.61 23.27 6.41
CA ASP A 412 -8.71 23.93 5.45
C ASP A 412 -7.30 24.09 6.02
N ASN A 413 -7.18 24.42 7.31
CA ASN A 413 -5.88 24.55 7.95
C ASN A 413 -5.11 23.22 7.97
N GLY A 414 -5.81 22.10 8.15
CA GLY A 414 -5.23 20.76 8.03
C GLY A 414 -4.82 20.42 6.59
N VAL A 415 -5.62 20.83 5.61
CA VAL A 415 -5.31 20.69 4.18
C VAL A 415 -4.08 21.52 3.79
N ILE A 416 -3.97 22.76 4.27
CA ILE A 416 -2.84 23.66 4.05
C ILE A 416 -1.57 23.10 4.69
N PHE A 417 -1.67 22.48 5.87
CA PHE A 417 -0.55 21.77 6.49
C PHE A 417 0.01 20.69 5.55
N ILE A 418 -0.85 19.82 5.01
CA ILE A 418 -0.41 18.77 4.06
C ILE A 418 0.19 19.40 2.79
N ALA A 419 -0.42 20.44 2.24
CA ALA A 419 0.09 21.15 1.08
C ALA A 419 1.50 21.73 1.32
N THR A 420 1.73 22.29 2.51
CA THR A 420 3.04 22.82 2.93
C THR A 420 4.08 21.72 3.03
N ILE A 421 3.72 20.57 3.60
CA ILE A 421 4.60 19.40 3.65
C ILE A 421 4.92 18.87 2.25
N ALA A 422 3.98 18.94 1.30
CA ALA A 422 4.23 18.59 -0.09
C ALA A 422 5.28 19.51 -0.74
N LEU A 423 5.22 20.83 -0.50
CA LEU A 423 6.25 21.78 -0.95
C LEU A 423 7.61 21.47 -0.34
N VAL A 424 7.67 21.13 0.96
CA VAL A 424 8.91 20.70 1.61
C VAL A 424 9.45 19.43 0.95
N GLY A 425 8.60 18.45 0.64
CA GLY A 425 8.97 17.24 -0.09
C GLY A 425 9.55 17.53 -1.48
N ALA A 426 8.92 18.43 -2.24
CA ALA A 426 9.42 18.90 -3.53
C ALA A 426 10.78 19.60 -3.40
N ALA A 427 10.92 20.53 -2.44
CA ALA A 427 12.16 21.26 -2.19
C ALA A 427 13.30 20.32 -1.79
N LEU A 428 13.05 19.38 -0.87
CA LEU A 428 14.02 18.35 -0.47
C LEU A 428 14.46 17.51 -1.66
N THR A 429 13.53 17.11 -2.52
CA THR A 429 13.81 16.37 -3.76
C THR A 429 14.68 17.17 -4.72
N LEU A 430 14.48 18.49 -4.82
CA LEU A 430 15.33 19.38 -5.62
C LEU A 430 16.77 19.47 -5.08
N THR A 431 17.02 19.13 -3.81
CA THR A 431 18.38 19.05 -3.27
C THR A 431 19.11 17.75 -3.63
N LEU A 432 18.43 16.77 -4.23
CA LEU A 432 19.07 15.53 -4.71
C LEU A 432 19.91 15.82 -5.98
N PRO A 433 21.18 15.38 -6.04
CA PRO A 433 22.02 15.60 -7.21
C PRO A 433 21.42 14.93 -8.45
N LYS A 434 21.19 15.70 -9.53
CA LYS A 434 20.60 15.19 -10.79
C LYS A 434 21.34 13.95 -11.31
N LYS A 435 22.67 13.98 -11.29
CA LYS A 435 23.56 12.88 -11.75
C LYS A 435 23.42 11.58 -10.95
N LEU A 436 22.87 11.65 -9.73
CA LEU A 436 22.65 10.51 -8.84
C LEU A 436 21.33 9.80 -9.18
N VAL A 437 20.29 10.56 -9.51
CA VAL A 437 18.91 10.05 -9.59
C VAL A 437 18.37 9.93 -11.01
N ASN A 438 18.90 10.69 -11.97
CA ASN A 438 18.49 10.62 -13.37
C ASN A 438 19.41 9.62 -14.11
N ARG A 439 19.02 8.35 -14.16
CA ARG A 439 19.76 7.25 -14.81
C ARG A 439 18.85 6.18 -15.40
#